data_AF-A0A367LUG6-F1
#
_entry.id   AF-A0A367LUG6-F1
#
_cell.length_a   1.000
_cell.length_b   1.000
_cell.length_c   1.000
_cell.angle_alpha   90.00
_cell.angle_beta   90.00
_cell.angle_gamma   90.00
#
_symmetry.space_group_name_H-M   'P 1'
#
loop_
_entity.id
_entity.type
_entity.pdbx_description
1 polymer ?
#
loop_
_entity_poly.entity_id
_entity_poly.type
_entity_poly.pdbx_seq_one_letter_code
_entity_poly.pdbx_strand_id
1 'polypeptide(L)'
;VVVLAGDIHSHLEGLHWARETFADSEIVYVAGNHEFYSSEMTDLTQAMRNIARALEIHFLENDEARIGPARFLGATLWTDFQLYGADGYAPAHE
;
A
#
# COMPACT_ATOMS: atom_id res chain seq x y z
N VAL A 1 -14.98 -1.46 -7.03
CA VAL A 1 -13.66 -1.00 -6.53
C VAL A 1 -13.03 -2.14 -5.77
N VAL A 2 -11.82 -2.52 -6.13
CA VAL A 2 -10.99 -3.48 -5.39
C VAL A 2 -9.96 -2.68 -4.60
N VAL A 3 -9.82 -2.98 -3.32
CA VAL A 3 -8.83 -2.33 -2.45
C VAL A 3 -7.80 -3.37 -2.04
N LEU A 4 -6.53 -3.11 -2.38
CA LEU A 4 -5.37 -3.93 -2.09
C LEU A 4 -4.49 -3.18 -1.08
N ALA A 5 -4.49 -3.65 0.17
CA ALA A 5 -4.00 -2.90 1.32
C ALA A 5 -2.62 -3.37 1.81
N GLY A 6 -1.66 -3.48 0.89
CA GLY A 6 -0.28 -3.86 1.16
C GLY A 6 -0.03 -5.37 1.22
N ASP A 7 1.26 -5.75 1.15
CA ASP A 7 1.76 -7.12 1.21
C ASP A 7 1.07 -8.07 0.23
N ILE A 8 0.77 -7.57 -0.97
CA ILE A 8 0.14 -8.36 -2.04
C ILE A 8 1.21 -9.15 -2.79
N HIS A 9 2.34 -8.50 -3.07
CA HIS A 9 3.47 -9.10 -3.78
C HIS A 9 4.77 -8.33 -3.47
N SER A 10 5.89 -8.84 -3.97
CA SER A 10 7.16 -8.11 -4.02
C SER A 10 7.14 -7.02 -5.10
N HIS A 11 7.77 -5.87 -4.81
CA HIS A 11 8.07 -4.78 -5.74
C HIS A 11 6.90 -4.30 -6.61
N LEU A 12 7.02 -4.40 -7.95
CA LEU A 12 6.09 -3.83 -8.93
C LEU A 12 5.06 -4.87 -9.41
N GLU A 13 5.33 -6.13 -9.16
CA GLU A 13 4.63 -7.30 -9.67
C GLU A 13 3.19 -7.35 -9.14
N GLY A 14 2.95 -6.84 -7.93
CA GLY A 14 1.61 -6.71 -7.36
C GLY A 14 0.71 -5.81 -8.20
N LEU A 15 1.25 -4.74 -8.80
CA LEU A 15 0.48 -3.84 -9.67
C LEU A 15 0.10 -4.53 -10.99
N HIS A 16 1.03 -5.26 -11.60
CA HIS A 16 0.78 -6.03 -12.81
C HIS A 16 -0.27 -7.12 -12.57
N TRP A 17 -0.07 -7.93 -11.52
CA TRP A 17 -1.01 -8.96 -11.12
C TRP A 17 -2.40 -8.39 -10.83
N ALA A 18 -2.48 -7.26 -10.13
CA ALA A 18 -3.75 -6.61 -9.81
C ALA A 18 -4.51 -6.20 -11.08
N ARG A 19 -3.82 -5.57 -12.04
CA ARG A 19 -4.46 -5.17 -13.30
C ARG A 19 -4.95 -6.37 -14.10
N GLU A 20 -4.12 -7.40 -14.21
CA GLU A 20 -4.45 -8.64 -14.95
C GLU A 20 -5.63 -9.38 -14.31
N THR A 21 -5.64 -9.48 -12.98
CA THR A 21 -6.66 -10.22 -12.23
C THR A 21 -8.01 -9.51 -12.22
N PHE A 22 -8.00 -8.17 -12.12
CA PHE A 22 -9.21 -7.37 -11.95
C PHE A 22 -9.48 -6.45 -13.14
N ALA A 23 -9.26 -6.89 -14.37
CA ALA A 23 -9.23 -6.09 -15.62
C ALA A 23 -10.30 -4.98 -15.77
N ASP A 24 -11.54 -5.20 -15.32
CA ASP A 24 -12.64 -4.23 -15.48
C ASP A 24 -12.99 -3.44 -14.21
N SER A 25 -12.19 -3.57 -13.14
CA SER A 25 -12.42 -2.88 -11.88
C SER A 25 -11.51 -1.67 -11.69
N GLU A 26 -12.04 -0.65 -11.01
CA GLU A 26 -11.24 0.36 -10.31
C GLU A 26 -10.43 -0.30 -9.20
N ILE A 27 -9.11 -0.06 -9.18
CA ILE A 27 -8.18 -0.64 -8.21
C ILE A 27 -7.56 0.47 -7.38
N VAL A 28 -7.68 0.37 -6.06
CA VAL A 28 -6.91 1.17 -5.10
C VAL A 28 -5.84 0.27 -4.50
N TYR A 29 -4.58 0.70 -4.57
CA TYR A 29 -3.44 -0.06 -4.08
C TYR A 29 -2.64 0.78 -3.09
N VAL A 30 -2.30 0.20 -1.94
CA VAL A 30 -1.31 0.72 -0.99
C VAL A 30 -0.22 -0.33 -0.85
N ALA A 31 1.04 0.07 -0.77
CA ALA A 31 2.14 -0.87 -0.53
C ALA A 31 2.17 -1.28 0.95
N GLY A 32 2.61 -2.50 1.22
CA GLY A 32 3.00 -2.97 2.54
C GLY A 32 4.53 -3.02 2.63
N ASN A 33 5.05 -3.65 3.68
CA ASN A 33 6.50 -3.75 3.85
C ASN A 33 7.14 -4.74 2.86
N HIS A 34 6.42 -5.79 2.46
CA HIS A 34 6.96 -6.81 1.56
C HIS A 34 7.23 -6.29 0.15
N GLU A 35 6.49 -5.29 -0.31
CA GLU A 35 6.78 -4.62 -1.58
C GLU A 35 8.20 -4.01 -1.60
N PHE A 36 8.67 -3.49 -0.46
CA PHE A 36 9.94 -2.75 -0.36
C PHE A 36 11.17 -3.61 -0.05
N TYR A 37 11.03 -4.92 0.16
CA TYR A 37 12.15 -5.77 0.56
C TYR A 37 13.32 -5.74 -0.44
N SER A 38 14.51 -5.42 0.05
CA SER A 38 15.74 -5.28 -0.76
C SER A 38 15.70 -4.14 -1.78
N SER A 39 14.87 -3.12 -1.56
CA SER A 39 14.75 -1.96 -2.43
C SER A 39 14.94 -0.64 -1.66
N GLU A 40 15.34 0.40 -2.38
CA GLU A 40 15.30 1.76 -1.86
C GLU A 40 13.86 2.30 -1.93
N MET A 41 13.31 2.69 -0.79
CA MET A 41 11.88 3.04 -0.68
C MET A 41 11.49 4.17 -1.63
N THR A 42 12.28 5.25 -1.69
CA THR A 42 11.95 6.42 -2.50
C THR A 42 11.92 6.06 -3.99
N ASP A 43 12.91 5.31 -4.46
CA ASP A 43 13.04 4.91 -5.86
C ASP A 43 11.91 3.94 -6.25
N LEU A 44 11.62 2.95 -5.39
CA LEU A 44 10.55 2.01 -5.65
C LEU A 44 9.19 2.69 -5.60
N THR A 45 8.91 3.59 -4.65
CA THR A 45 7.66 4.35 -4.63
C THR A 45 7.47 5.14 -5.92
N GLN A 46 8.52 5.78 -6.44
CA GLN A 46 8.44 6.51 -7.70
C GLN A 46 8.17 5.57 -8.89
N ALA A 47 8.80 4.40 -8.92
CA ALA A 47 8.55 3.37 -9.91
C ALA A 47 7.11 2.83 -9.83
N MET A 48 6.60 2.55 -8.63
CA MET A 48 5.22 2.12 -8.40
C MET A 48 4.22 3.17 -8.88
N ARG A 49 4.44 4.46 -8.61
CA ARG A 49 3.58 5.53 -9.15
C ARG A 49 3.56 5.55 -10.67
N ASN A 50 4.71 5.36 -11.32
CA ASN A 50 4.81 5.35 -12.78
C ASN A 50 4.08 4.15 -13.38
N ILE A 51 4.29 2.96 -12.83
CA ILE A 51 3.64 1.72 -13.29
C ILE A 51 2.15 1.76 -13.02
N ALA A 52 1.72 2.16 -11.82
CA ALA A 52 0.32 2.27 -11.47
C ALA A 52 -0.43 3.22 -12.42
N ARG A 53 0.17 4.36 -12.78
CA ARG A 53 -0.41 5.26 -13.78
C ARG A 53 -0.55 4.60 -15.15
N ALA A 54 0.47 3.85 -15.58
CA ALA A 54 0.43 3.14 -16.86
C ALA A 54 -0.60 2.00 -16.88
N LEU A 55 -0.92 1.41 -15.73
CA LEU A 55 -1.89 0.35 -15.55
C LEU A 55 -3.28 0.85 -15.11
N GLU A 56 -3.48 2.17 -15.02
CA GLU A 56 -4.73 2.78 -14.56
C GLU A 56 -5.16 2.29 -13.14
N ILE A 57 -4.18 2.21 -12.23
CA ILE A 57 -4.35 1.86 -10.83
C ILE A 57 -4.17 3.11 -9.95
N HIS A 58 -5.05 3.31 -8.98
CA HIS A 58 -4.91 4.33 -7.94
C HIS A 58 -3.93 3.84 -6.87
N PHE A 59 -2.63 3.99 -7.11
CA PHE A 59 -1.61 3.73 -6.10
C PHE A 59 -1.50 4.92 -5.14
N LEU A 60 -1.74 4.68 -3.85
CA LEU A 60 -1.79 5.71 -2.81
C LEU A 60 -0.62 5.57 -1.85
N GLU A 61 0.19 6.62 -1.80
CA GLU A 61 1.27 6.80 -0.83
C GLU A 61 1.21 8.24 -0.33
N ASN A 62 0.67 8.45 0.86
CA ASN A 62 0.29 9.77 1.39
C ASN A 62 -0.59 10.56 0.42
N ASP A 63 -1.59 9.89 -0.17
CA ASP A 63 -2.41 10.43 -1.26
C ASP A 63 -3.88 9.98 -1.14
N GLU A 64 -4.74 10.54 -2.00
CA GLU A 64 -6.16 10.23 -2.06
C GLU A 64 -6.65 9.80 -3.45
N ALA A 65 -7.65 8.91 -3.49
CA ALA A 65 -8.45 8.64 -4.68
C ALA A 65 -9.93 8.89 -4.41
N ARG A 66 -10.64 9.44 -5.39
CA ARG A 66 -12.08 9.69 -5.32
C ARG A 66 -12.78 8.85 -6.36
N ILE A 67 -13.57 7.88 -5.91
CA ILE A 67 -14.25 6.93 -6.77
C ILE A 67 -15.73 6.92 -6.39
N GLY A 68 -16.56 7.50 -7.27
CA GLY A 68 -17.96 7.77 -6.97
C GLY A 68 -18.11 8.68 -5.73
N PRO A 69 -18.96 8.31 -4.74
CA PRO A 69 -19.15 9.12 -3.54
C PRO A 69 -18.04 8.92 -2.47
N ALA A 70 -17.15 7.94 -2.66
CA ALA A 70 -16.16 7.57 -1.67
C ALA A 70 -14.81 8.29 -1.91
N ARG A 71 -14.16 8.68 -0.81
CA ARG A 71 -12.77 9.16 -0.81
C ARG A 71 -11.91 8.16 -0.06
N PHE A 72 -10.92 7.59 -0.75
CA PHE A 72 -9.93 6.68 -0.20
C PHE A 72 -8.68 7.47 0.15
N LEU A 73 -8.14 7.24 1.34
CA LEU A 73 -6.85 7.78 1.78
C LEU A 73 -5.91 6.60 1.99
N GLY A 74 -4.70 6.67 1.45
CA GLY A 74 -3.74 5.59 1.54
C GLY A 74 -2.33 6.09 1.81
N ALA A 75 -1.63 5.39 2.69
CA ALA A 75 -0.24 5.62 3.03
C ALA A 75 0.40 4.30 3.44
N THR A 76 1.63 4.04 2.99
CA THR A 76 2.45 2.96 3.52
C THR A 76 2.91 3.38 4.91
N LEU A 77 2.39 2.72 5.94
CA LEU A 77 2.81 2.97 7.32
C LEU A 77 3.91 1.99 7.71
N TRP A 78 4.96 2.52 8.30
CA TRP A 78 6.00 1.74 8.97
C TRP A 78 5.83 1.88 10.47
N THR A 79 5.98 0.78 11.19
CA THR A 79 5.94 0.83 12.64
C THR A 79 7.16 1.59 13.15
N ASP A 80 6.93 2.45 14.14
CA ASP A 80 7.96 3.05 14.98
C ASP A 80 8.43 2.08 16.09
N PHE A 81 7.94 0.84 16.07
CA PHE A 81 8.12 -0.20 17.08
C PHE A 81 7.58 0.16 18.48
N GLN A 82 6.75 1.20 18.58
CA GLN A 82 6.10 1.62 19.83
C GLN A 82 4.69 1.05 19.95
N LEU A 83 4.54 -0.28 19.81
CA LEU A 83 3.23 -0.95 19.86
C LEU A 83 2.43 -0.62 21.12
N TYR A 84 3.10 -0.35 22.24
CA TYR A 84 2.49 0.00 23.54
C TYR A 84 2.67 1.48 23.92
N GLY A 85 3.17 2.31 23.00
CA GLY A 85 3.50 3.71 23.28
C GLY A 85 4.62 3.88 24.31
N ALA A 86 4.76 5.10 24.83
CA ALA A 86 5.82 5.46 25.78
C ALA A 86 5.71 4.73 27.14
N ASP A 87 4.50 4.30 27.52
CA ASP A 87 4.23 3.67 28.81
C ASP A 87 4.63 2.19 28.86
N GLY A 88 4.97 1.61 27.70
CA GLY A 88 5.51 0.26 27.57
C GLY A 88 4.50 -0.87 27.78
N TYR A 89 4.97 -2.11 27.61
CA TYR A 89 4.15 -3.30 27.84
C TYR A 89 3.91 -3.50 29.35
N ALA A 90 2.69 -3.31 29.81
CA ALA A 90 2.26 -3.80 31.11
C ALA A 90 1.77 -5.26 30.94
N PRO A 91 2.54 -6.28 31.34
CA PRO A 91 2.02 -7.65 31.30
C PRO A 91 0.75 -7.72 32.14
N ALA A 92 -0.30 -8.33 31.58
CA ALA A 92 -1.47 -8.70 32.37
C ALA A 92 -0.97 -9.59 33.53
N HIS A 93 -1.29 -9.20 34.77
CA HIS A 93 -1.02 -10.01 35.94
C HIS A 93 -1.66 -11.40 35.75
N GLU A 94 -0.83 -12.46 35.76
CA GLU A 94 -1.28 -13.85 35.88
C GLU A 94 -1.94 -14.11 37.24
#